data_AF-A0A7H8TJ97-F1
#
_entry.id   AF-A0A7H8TJ97-F1
#
_cell.length_a   1.000
_cell.length_b   1.000
_cell.length_c   1.000
_cell.angle_alpha   90.00
_cell.angle_beta   90.00
_cell.angle_gamma   90.00
#
_symmetry.space_group_name_H-M   'P 1'
#
loop_
_entity.id
_entity.type
_entity.pdbx_description
1 polymer ?
#
loop_
_entity_poly.entity_id
_entity_poly.type
_entity_poly.pdbx_seq_one_letter_code
_entity_poly.pdbx_strand_id
1 'polypeptide(L)'
;MASVVGDRLRLVVKVLGSLVADEVGQAARLRRRTRQGEAGAAEGGAGADERRAKAVRHALESLGPFYVKLGQILSTRPDMVPQSIRDELQNLHDEVDVQPFSVFEPVLAGDLGPDWKLRFDDIDTVAPLGAASLAQVYRVTLPGGRPAVVKIQRPGIREGVLADMALMRRASRIVARVAPRFNEVIDVEAMLGSVFDAMEPELDFTGEARNMDEAREYVRSFRTLEVPRVLHASPRVLVQSLAPGRSVRHIDRAHFGDDERVEIGKDLLRFMYHGYFVHRVFHADPHAGNVFAVPGGPATLIDWGMVGRLDRRTSLQLLPLFMTLAQNDGAGLAHHWAEMGRVTSWSNMPAFTADMAAFVPKVSHLSLEDLNFGVSLTTVLAKATKRGIGSPPAVSLLGKSFANLDGSVRCLAPEITLPEVFQGEVAKILLALGREFLGRHQFARNSMELLLAAVTSPEQMRGVLGDIANRQFALHVHEPRTTAAMGGQRPTRPSGGLVALGALAYLLARRRSR
;
A
#
# COMPACT_ATOMS: atom_id res chain seq x y z
N MET A 1 -8.95 38.17 -8.14
CA MET A 1 -8.33 36.86 -8.43
C MET A 1 -6.86 36.78 -8.00
N ALA A 2 -5.98 37.72 -8.38
CA ALA A 2 -4.55 37.66 -8.00
C ALA A 2 -4.25 37.71 -6.48
N SER A 3 -5.03 38.48 -5.70
CA SER A 3 -4.90 38.55 -4.24
C SER A 3 -5.24 37.22 -3.55
N VAL A 4 -6.37 36.61 -3.94
CA VAL A 4 -6.86 35.32 -3.42
C VAL A 4 -5.88 34.18 -3.73
N VAL A 5 -5.31 34.14 -4.94
CA VAL A 5 -4.28 33.15 -5.31
C VAL A 5 -2.99 33.37 -4.52
N GLY A 6 -2.61 34.63 -4.27
CA GLY A 6 -1.46 34.98 -3.42
C GLY A 6 -1.65 34.57 -1.96
N ASP A 7 -2.85 34.73 -1.41
CA ASP A 7 -3.19 34.30 -0.04
C ASP A 7 -3.19 32.79 0.09
N ARG A 8 -3.78 32.08 -0.88
CA ARG A 8 -3.73 30.60 -0.94
C ARG A 8 -2.29 30.09 -1.05
N LEU A 9 -1.46 30.66 -1.93
CA LEU A 9 -0.05 30.28 -2.05
C LEU A 9 0.72 30.48 -0.74
N ARG A 10 0.49 31.60 -0.04
CA ARG A 10 1.10 31.87 1.28
C ARG A 10 0.71 30.81 2.30
N LEU A 11 -0.55 30.40 2.32
CA LEU A 11 -1.04 29.37 3.24
C LEU A 11 -0.41 28.00 2.93
N VAL A 12 -0.32 27.61 1.65
CA VAL A 12 0.34 26.36 1.22
C VAL A 12 1.82 26.35 1.57
N VAL A 13 2.54 27.45 1.30
CA VAL A 13 3.96 27.59 1.67
C VAL A 13 4.14 27.49 3.19
N LYS A 14 3.23 28.07 3.98
CA LYS A 14 3.25 27.96 5.44
C LYS A 14 3.03 26.52 5.90
N VAL A 15 2.08 25.79 5.32
CA VAL A 15 1.82 24.38 5.64
C VAL A 15 3.04 23.51 5.30
N LEU A 16 3.57 23.62 4.07
CA LEU A 16 4.78 22.88 3.68
C LEU A 16 5.97 23.22 4.59
N GLY A 17 6.20 24.52 4.87
CA GLY A 17 7.23 24.94 5.81
C GLY A 17 7.05 24.34 7.20
N SER A 18 5.80 24.23 7.67
CA SER A 18 5.48 23.64 8.97
C SER A 18 5.56 22.12 9.00
N LEU A 19 5.46 21.41 7.87
CA LEU A 19 5.78 19.97 7.81
C LEU A 19 7.30 19.75 7.88
N VAL A 20 8.06 20.66 7.27
CA VAL A 20 9.51 20.62 7.09
C VAL A 20 10.32 21.09 8.30
N ALA A 21 9.74 21.91 9.19
CA ALA A 21 10.47 22.57 10.27
C ALA A 21 11.14 21.64 11.31
N ASP A 22 10.83 20.34 11.31
CA ASP A 22 11.28 19.40 12.34
C ASP A 22 12.72 18.90 12.13
N GLU A 23 13.11 18.60 10.90
CA GLU A 23 14.48 18.09 10.66
C GLU A 23 15.55 19.15 10.89
N VAL A 24 15.25 20.41 10.55
CA VAL A 24 16.14 21.55 10.79
C VAL A 24 16.21 21.89 12.29
N GLY A 25 15.08 21.81 12.99
CA GLY A 25 14.99 22.05 14.43
C GLY A 25 15.71 20.99 15.26
N GLN A 26 15.58 19.71 14.90
CA GLN A 26 16.25 18.61 15.59
C GLN A 26 17.76 18.60 15.31
N ALA A 27 18.21 18.85 14.07
CA ALA A 27 19.64 18.97 13.73
C ALA A 27 20.30 20.19 14.42
N ALA A 28 19.59 21.31 14.55
CA ALA A 28 20.05 22.48 15.29
C ALA A 28 20.07 22.26 16.81
N ARG A 29 19.09 21.57 17.37
CA ARG A 29 19.02 21.21 18.80
C ARG A 29 20.08 20.17 19.19
N LEU A 30 20.37 19.19 18.33
CA LEU A 30 21.48 18.26 18.53
C LEU A 30 22.85 18.96 18.53
N ARG A 31 23.05 19.95 17.65
CA ARG A 31 24.26 20.82 17.63
C ARG A 31 24.37 21.75 18.83
N ARG A 32 23.24 22.22 19.37
CA ARG A 32 23.21 23.06 20.57
C ARG A 32 23.47 22.23 21.84
N ARG A 33 22.96 21.00 21.90
CA ARG A 33 23.28 20.00 22.94
C ARG A 33 24.74 19.56 22.94
N THR A 34 25.42 19.54 21.80
CA THR A 34 26.88 19.29 21.74
C THR A 34 27.73 20.50 22.16
N ARG A 35 27.14 21.70 22.28
CA ARG A 35 27.84 22.93 22.69
C ARG A 35 27.52 23.40 24.11
N GLN A 36 26.38 23.01 24.68
CA GLN A 36 25.98 23.37 26.03
C GLN A 36 25.54 22.09 26.76
N GLY A 37 26.34 21.68 27.75
CA GLY A 37 26.05 20.57 28.65
C GLY A 37 24.67 20.72 29.31
N GLU A 38 24.06 19.58 29.58
CA GLU A 38 22.64 19.37 29.86
C GLU A 38 22.05 20.21 31.01
N ALA A 39 20.78 20.63 30.85
CA ALA A 39 19.62 20.18 31.64
C ALA A 39 18.46 21.20 31.52
N GLY A 40 17.24 20.72 31.20
CA GLY A 40 16.00 21.51 31.26
C GLY A 40 15.38 21.89 29.91
N ALA A 41 14.79 20.92 29.18
CA ALA A 41 13.94 21.24 28.02
C ALA A 41 12.94 20.13 27.62
N ALA A 42 12.61 19.18 28.49
CA ALA A 42 11.77 18.04 28.10
C ALA A 42 10.26 18.36 28.10
N GLU A 43 9.78 19.22 29.01
CA GLU A 43 8.33 19.46 29.18
C GLU A 43 7.76 20.51 28.21
N GLY A 44 8.57 21.46 27.71
CA GLY A 44 8.13 22.47 26.75
C GLY A 44 8.06 22.00 25.29
N GLY A 45 8.73 20.90 24.95
CA GLY A 45 8.85 20.37 23.58
C GLY A 45 7.61 19.59 23.12
N ALA A 46 7.11 18.68 23.96
CA ALA A 46 5.97 17.83 23.62
C ALA A 46 4.70 18.64 23.31
N GLY A 47 4.40 19.66 24.13
CA GLY A 47 3.25 20.53 23.89
C GLY A 47 3.39 21.43 22.67
N ALA A 48 4.61 21.75 22.23
CA ALA A 48 4.84 22.54 21.02
C ALA A 48 4.63 21.69 19.75
N ASP A 49 5.06 20.43 19.77
CA ASP A 49 4.90 19.49 18.65
C ASP A 49 3.43 19.11 18.45
N GLU A 50 2.68 18.91 19.53
CA GLU A 50 1.23 18.64 19.46
C GLU A 50 0.44 19.84 18.93
N ARG A 51 0.73 21.06 19.41
CA ARG A 51 0.10 22.29 18.89
C ARG A 51 0.38 22.49 17.40
N ARG A 52 1.58 22.13 16.95
CA ARG A 52 1.97 22.19 15.54
C ARG A 52 1.22 21.14 14.72
N ALA A 53 1.12 19.91 15.20
CA ALA A 53 0.37 18.85 14.53
C ALA A 53 -1.09 19.27 14.30
N LYS A 54 -1.74 19.79 15.35
CA LYS A 54 -3.09 20.35 15.26
C LYS A 54 -3.16 21.50 14.25
N ALA A 55 -2.20 22.43 14.27
CA ALA A 55 -2.17 23.53 13.31
C ALA A 55 -2.03 23.05 11.85
N VAL A 56 -1.26 21.99 11.60
CA VAL A 56 -1.15 21.37 10.28
C VAL A 56 -2.48 20.76 9.86
N ARG A 57 -3.12 19.93 10.71
CA ARG A 57 -4.42 19.32 10.39
C ARG A 57 -5.47 20.38 10.06
N HIS A 58 -5.65 21.36 10.93
CA HIS A 58 -6.63 22.43 10.73
C HIS A 58 -6.35 23.24 9.45
N ALA A 59 -5.09 23.43 9.09
CA ALA A 59 -4.73 24.11 7.85
C ALA A 59 -5.07 23.27 6.61
N LEU A 60 -4.86 21.95 6.65
CA LEU A 60 -5.26 21.05 5.57
C LEU A 60 -6.78 21.02 5.40
N GLU A 61 -7.55 20.94 6.50
CA GLU A 61 -9.01 21.05 6.49
C GLU A 61 -9.48 22.37 5.87
N SER A 62 -8.86 23.49 6.27
CA SER A 62 -9.21 24.84 5.79
C SER A 62 -8.87 25.07 4.31
N LEU A 63 -7.86 24.37 3.79
CA LEU A 63 -7.43 24.51 2.39
C LEU A 63 -8.36 23.75 1.42
N GLY A 64 -9.04 22.71 1.90
CA GLY A 64 -10.12 22.02 1.21
C GLY A 64 -9.84 20.55 0.88
N PRO A 65 -10.73 19.90 0.09
CA PRO A 65 -10.76 18.45 -0.14
C PRO A 65 -9.42 17.84 -0.58
N PHE A 66 -8.71 18.52 -1.48
CA PHE A 66 -7.40 18.10 -1.96
C PHE A 66 -6.39 17.91 -0.82
N TYR A 67 -6.37 18.84 0.13
CA TYR A 67 -5.40 18.87 1.23
C TYR A 67 -5.76 17.91 2.35
N VAL A 68 -7.06 17.67 2.58
CA VAL A 68 -7.55 16.59 3.45
C VAL A 68 -7.04 15.25 2.91
N LYS A 69 -7.25 14.96 1.62
CA LYS A 69 -6.76 13.73 0.99
C LYS A 69 -5.24 13.60 1.03
N LEU A 70 -4.51 14.69 0.77
CA LEU A 70 -3.06 14.75 0.97
C LEU A 70 -2.67 14.34 2.39
N GLY A 71 -3.34 14.90 3.40
CA GLY A 71 -3.07 14.58 4.81
C GLY A 71 -3.33 13.12 5.14
N GLN A 72 -4.37 12.51 4.58
CA GLN A 72 -4.64 11.08 4.73
C GLN A 72 -3.60 10.20 4.02
N ILE A 73 -3.11 10.61 2.84
CA ILE A 73 -2.00 9.90 2.19
C ILE A 73 -0.74 10.01 3.06
N LEU A 74 -0.44 11.20 3.58
CA LEU A 74 0.73 11.44 4.44
C LEU A 74 0.65 10.70 5.79
N SER A 75 -0.54 10.58 6.40
CA SER A 75 -0.70 9.86 7.68
C SER A 75 -0.26 8.40 7.57
N THR A 76 -0.31 7.84 6.36
CA THR A 76 0.01 6.45 6.05
C THR A 76 1.48 6.25 5.63
N ARG A 77 2.24 7.33 5.47
CA ARG A 77 3.63 7.32 5.00
C ARG A 77 4.61 7.70 6.11
N PRO A 78 5.08 6.72 6.92
CA PRO A 78 6.01 6.96 8.03
C PRO A 78 7.35 7.56 7.58
N ASP A 79 7.70 7.38 6.30
CA ASP A 79 8.88 7.91 5.64
C ASP A 79 8.77 9.40 5.26
N MET A 80 7.56 9.99 5.31
CA MET A 80 7.31 11.35 4.80
C MET A 80 7.02 12.39 5.89
N VAL A 81 6.48 11.99 7.04
CA VAL A 81 6.07 12.91 8.10
C VAL A 81 6.39 12.37 9.51
N PRO A 82 6.76 13.24 10.47
CA PRO A 82 7.00 12.83 11.86
C PRO A 82 5.78 12.17 12.51
N GLN A 83 6.02 11.31 13.50
CA GLN A 83 4.96 10.55 14.18
C GLN A 83 3.87 11.46 14.77
N SER A 84 4.23 12.56 15.43
CA SER A 84 3.27 13.51 16.02
C SER A 84 2.32 14.12 14.98
N ILE A 85 2.83 14.43 13.79
CA ILE A 85 2.01 14.90 12.67
C ILE A 85 1.12 13.76 12.16
N ARG A 86 1.69 12.58 11.93
CA ARG A 86 0.95 11.42 11.41
C ARG A 86 -0.25 11.05 12.27
N ASP A 87 -0.04 10.96 13.58
CA ASP A 87 -1.07 10.58 14.53
C ASP A 87 -2.21 11.61 14.54
N GLU A 88 -1.89 12.90 14.42
CA GLU A 88 -2.92 13.94 14.27
C GLU A 88 -3.63 13.86 12.90
N LEU A 89 -2.89 13.61 11.81
CA LEU A 89 -3.48 13.48 10.47
C LEU A 89 -4.40 12.26 10.31
N GLN A 90 -4.31 11.25 11.19
CA GLN A 90 -5.30 10.15 11.24
C GLN A 90 -6.70 10.62 11.62
N ASN A 91 -6.81 11.79 12.27
CA ASN A 91 -8.10 12.39 12.63
C ASN A 91 -8.73 13.19 11.46
N LEU A 92 -8.11 13.20 10.28
CA LEU A 92 -8.71 13.79 9.09
C LEU A 92 -9.86 12.90 8.59
N HIS A 93 -11.08 13.33 8.85
CA HIS A 93 -12.27 12.67 8.34
C HIS A 93 -12.66 13.22 6.96
N ASP A 94 -13.09 12.31 6.07
CA ASP A 94 -13.68 12.62 4.76
C ASP A 94 -15.17 12.98 4.85
N GLU A 95 -15.75 13.07 6.05
CA GLU A 95 -17.13 13.51 6.21
C GLU A 95 -17.25 14.99 5.84
N VAL A 96 -17.58 15.21 4.58
CA VAL A 96 -17.87 16.51 3.99
C VAL A 96 -19.38 16.67 3.94
N ASP A 97 -19.85 17.90 4.16
CA ASP A 97 -21.26 18.25 4.06
C ASP A 97 -21.92 17.67 2.79
N VAL A 98 -23.09 17.07 2.99
CA VAL A 98 -23.95 16.59 1.92
C VAL A 98 -24.47 17.80 1.16
N GLN A 99 -24.12 17.90 -0.11
CA GLN A 99 -24.69 18.88 -1.03
C GLN A 99 -26.03 18.38 -1.58
N PRO A 100 -27.00 19.28 -1.82
CA PRO A 100 -28.26 18.92 -2.47
C PRO A 100 -28.03 18.23 -3.81
N PHE A 101 -28.85 17.22 -4.13
CA PHE A 101 -28.73 16.46 -5.37
C PHE A 101 -28.78 17.34 -6.63
N SER A 102 -29.52 18.46 -6.59
CA SER A 102 -29.61 19.43 -7.69
C SER A 102 -28.26 19.97 -8.16
N VAL A 103 -27.25 20.00 -7.29
CA VAL A 103 -25.86 20.39 -7.62
C VAL A 103 -25.21 19.38 -8.57
N PHE A 104 -25.62 18.11 -8.52
CA PHE A 104 -25.04 17.00 -9.29
C PHE A 104 -25.76 16.74 -10.62
N GLU A 105 -26.99 17.24 -10.79
CA GLU A 105 -27.75 17.07 -12.05
C GLU A 105 -26.97 17.52 -13.31
N PRO A 106 -26.23 18.66 -13.30
CA PRO A 106 -25.43 19.06 -14.46
C PRO A 106 -24.30 18.08 -14.79
N VAL A 107 -23.72 17.41 -13.78
CA VAL A 107 -22.67 16.41 -13.97
C VAL A 107 -23.26 15.17 -14.63
N LEU A 108 -24.42 14.70 -14.14
CA LEU A 108 -25.14 13.58 -14.75
C LEU A 108 -25.55 13.88 -16.19
N ALA A 109 -26.09 15.06 -16.47
CA ALA A 109 -26.46 15.47 -17.82
C ALA A 109 -25.25 15.55 -18.76
N GLY A 110 -24.10 16.02 -18.25
CA GLY A 110 -22.87 16.13 -19.01
C GLY A 110 -22.23 14.79 -19.38
N ASP A 111 -22.23 13.81 -18.45
CA ASP A 111 -21.55 12.52 -18.67
C ASP A 111 -22.49 11.42 -19.19
N LEU A 112 -23.78 11.44 -18.83
CA LEU A 112 -24.75 10.42 -19.22
C LEU A 112 -25.68 10.86 -20.38
N GLY A 113 -25.66 12.14 -20.74
CA GLY A 113 -26.49 12.77 -21.76
C GLY A 113 -27.74 13.49 -21.20
N PRO A 114 -28.47 14.25 -22.04
CA PRO A 114 -29.64 15.04 -21.61
C PRO A 114 -30.77 14.17 -21.04
N ASP A 115 -30.90 12.93 -21.52
CA ASP A 115 -31.92 11.98 -21.11
C ASP A 115 -31.48 11.05 -19.97
N TRP A 116 -30.46 11.44 -19.19
CA TRP A 116 -29.91 10.61 -18.12
C TRP A 116 -30.97 10.11 -17.12
N LYS A 117 -32.04 10.88 -16.92
CA LYS A 117 -33.18 10.52 -16.05
C LYS A 117 -33.85 9.22 -16.51
N LEU A 118 -33.85 8.90 -17.81
CA LEU A 118 -34.41 7.64 -18.34
C LEU A 118 -33.55 6.41 -18.00
N ARG A 119 -32.32 6.60 -17.50
CA ARG A 119 -31.43 5.50 -17.10
C ARG A 119 -31.75 4.95 -15.70
N PHE A 120 -32.61 5.64 -14.94
CA PHE A 120 -32.96 5.29 -13.56
C PHE A 120 -34.47 5.41 -13.38
N ASP A 121 -35.09 4.35 -12.85
CA ASP A 121 -36.50 4.39 -12.45
C ASP A 121 -36.69 5.28 -11.21
N ASP A 122 -35.70 5.28 -10.32
CA ASP A 122 -35.70 6.09 -9.09
C ASP A 122 -34.27 6.40 -8.61
N ILE A 123 -34.11 7.53 -7.91
CA ILE A 123 -32.88 7.93 -7.23
C ILE A 123 -33.26 8.47 -5.85
N ASP A 124 -32.68 7.90 -4.79
CA ASP A 124 -32.85 8.43 -3.44
C ASP A 124 -32.02 9.71 -3.28
N THR A 125 -32.60 10.84 -3.66
CA THR A 125 -31.94 12.15 -3.66
C THR A 125 -31.81 12.78 -2.27
N VAL A 126 -32.57 12.28 -1.28
CA VAL A 126 -32.66 12.85 0.07
C VAL A 126 -31.63 12.21 1.00
N ALA A 127 -31.45 10.89 0.91
CA ALA A 127 -30.52 10.14 1.75
C ALA A 127 -29.36 9.55 0.92
N PRO A 128 -28.30 10.32 0.63
CA PRO A 128 -27.12 9.75 -0.01
C PRO A 128 -26.55 8.61 0.83
N LEU A 129 -26.09 7.55 0.16
CA LEU A 129 -25.45 6.40 0.79
C LEU A 129 -24.09 6.74 1.40
N GLY A 130 -23.44 7.77 0.85
CA GLY A 130 -22.16 8.27 1.34
C GLY A 130 -21.78 9.58 0.68
N ALA A 131 -21.03 10.39 1.41
CA ALA A 131 -20.40 11.60 0.91
C ALA A 131 -18.91 11.51 1.23
N ALA A 132 -18.08 11.73 0.21
CA ALA A 132 -16.64 11.83 0.34
C ALA A 132 -16.17 13.20 -0.17
N SER A 133 -14.89 13.46 0.03
CA SER A 133 -14.22 14.69 -0.40
C SER A 133 -14.32 14.98 -1.91
N LEU A 134 -14.37 13.94 -2.75
CA LEU A 134 -14.43 14.09 -4.21
C LEU A 134 -15.82 13.83 -4.83
N ALA A 135 -16.70 13.10 -4.15
CA ALA A 135 -17.92 12.57 -4.75
C ALA A 135 -19.03 12.32 -3.72
N GLN A 136 -20.26 12.24 -4.21
CA GLN A 136 -21.42 11.76 -3.45
C GLN A 136 -22.01 10.52 -4.10
N VAL A 137 -22.50 9.62 -3.27
CA VAL A 137 -22.98 8.29 -3.65
C VAL A 137 -24.46 8.19 -3.34
N TYR A 138 -25.25 7.79 -4.33
CA TYR A 138 -26.70 7.68 -4.21
C TYR A 138 -27.16 6.25 -4.54
N ARG A 139 -28.19 5.80 -3.82
CA ARG A 139 -28.93 4.59 -4.18
C ARG A 139 -29.80 4.92 -5.38
N VAL A 140 -29.81 4.03 -6.36
CA VAL A 140 -30.66 4.15 -7.54
C VAL A 140 -31.36 2.84 -7.85
N THR A 141 -32.49 2.95 -8.53
CA THR A 141 -33.20 1.82 -9.12
C THR A 141 -33.05 1.91 -10.63
N LEU A 142 -32.54 0.86 -11.26
CA LEU A 142 -32.42 0.76 -12.72
C LEU A 142 -33.76 0.34 -13.34
N PRO A 143 -33.97 0.62 -14.65
CA PRO A 143 -35.07 0.07 -15.42
C PRO A 143 -35.31 -1.41 -15.15
N GLY A 144 -36.52 -1.71 -14.70
CA GLY A 144 -36.94 -3.06 -14.30
C GLY A 144 -36.72 -3.37 -12.82
N GLY A 145 -36.55 -2.35 -11.97
CA GLY A 145 -36.57 -2.50 -10.51
C GLY A 145 -35.27 -3.00 -9.87
N ARG A 146 -34.17 -3.11 -10.61
CA ARG A 146 -32.90 -3.64 -10.06
C ARG A 146 -32.16 -2.58 -9.26
N PRO A 147 -31.74 -2.85 -8.00
CA PRO A 147 -31.01 -1.87 -7.20
C PRO A 147 -29.57 -1.70 -7.68
N ALA A 148 -29.10 -0.46 -7.68
CA ALA A 148 -27.75 -0.06 -8.05
C ALA A 148 -27.28 1.15 -7.24
N VAL A 149 -26.05 1.58 -7.52
CA VAL A 149 -25.42 2.75 -6.91
C VAL A 149 -24.91 3.64 -8.02
N VAL A 150 -25.12 4.95 -7.88
CA VAL A 150 -24.44 5.98 -8.70
C VAL A 150 -23.52 6.81 -7.82
N LYS A 151 -22.24 6.86 -8.19
CA LYS A 151 -21.22 7.73 -7.59
C LYS A 151 -20.97 8.88 -8.57
N ILE A 152 -21.14 10.11 -8.08
CA ILE A 152 -21.08 11.33 -8.89
C ILE A 152 -20.02 12.25 -8.30
N GLN A 153 -19.04 12.66 -9.11
CA GLN A 153 -18.06 13.65 -8.67
C GLN A 153 -18.71 14.98 -8.36
N ARG A 154 -18.19 15.68 -7.35
CA ARG A 154 -18.58 17.06 -7.04
C ARG A 154 -18.25 17.97 -8.23
N PRO A 155 -19.15 18.87 -8.65
CA PRO A 155 -18.88 19.75 -9.79
C PRO A 155 -17.62 20.59 -9.58
N GLY A 156 -16.76 20.68 -10.61
CA GLY A 156 -15.54 21.50 -10.59
C GLY A 156 -14.40 20.95 -9.72
N ILE A 157 -14.55 19.75 -9.11
CA ILE A 157 -13.55 19.21 -8.19
C ILE A 157 -12.24 18.88 -8.90
N ARG A 158 -12.31 18.36 -10.13
CA ARG A 158 -11.12 17.99 -10.91
C ARG A 158 -10.27 19.21 -11.22
N GLU A 159 -10.88 20.28 -11.72
CA GLU A 159 -10.20 21.53 -12.04
C GLU A 159 -9.61 22.17 -10.77
N GLY A 160 -10.35 22.14 -9.66
CA GLY A 160 -9.89 22.63 -8.36
C GLY A 160 -8.68 21.86 -7.85
N VAL A 161 -8.73 20.53 -7.89
CA VAL A 161 -7.62 19.66 -7.47
C VAL A 161 -6.39 19.86 -8.35
N LEU A 162 -6.55 19.91 -9.67
CA LEU A 162 -5.42 20.15 -10.59
C LEU A 162 -4.77 21.53 -10.36
N ALA A 163 -5.57 22.56 -10.05
CA ALA A 163 -5.07 23.86 -9.68
C ALA A 163 -4.30 23.84 -8.34
N ASP A 164 -4.80 23.11 -7.33
CA ASP A 164 -4.15 22.97 -6.03
C ASP A 164 -2.85 22.14 -6.12
N MET A 165 -2.80 21.11 -6.98
CA MET A 165 -1.56 20.39 -7.33
C MET A 165 -0.53 21.34 -7.97
N ALA A 166 -0.94 22.17 -8.92
CA ALA A 166 -0.05 23.16 -9.54
C ALA A 166 0.46 24.19 -8.53
N LEU A 167 -0.39 24.61 -7.60
CA LEU A 167 -0.04 25.51 -6.51
C LEU A 167 1.00 24.89 -5.58
N MET A 168 0.83 23.61 -5.21
CA MET A 168 1.78 22.86 -4.41
C MET A 168 3.12 22.67 -5.10
N ARG A 169 3.16 22.36 -6.40
CA ARG A 169 4.40 22.32 -7.20
C ARG A 169 5.12 23.66 -7.19
N ARG A 170 4.38 24.78 -7.19
CA ARG A 170 4.97 26.12 -7.10
C ARG A 170 5.51 26.39 -5.70
N ALA A 171 4.76 26.02 -4.68
CA ALA A 171 5.15 26.18 -3.29
C ALA A 171 6.39 25.34 -2.93
N SER A 172 6.49 24.09 -3.42
CA SER A 172 7.64 23.23 -3.18
C SER A 172 8.93 23.82 -3.75
N ARG A 173 8.88 24.39 -4.95
CA ARG A 173 10.03 25.10 -5.55
C ARG A 173 10.46 26.33 -4.74
N ILE A 174 9.51 27.04 -4.12
CA ILE A 174 9.82 28.17 -3.23
C ILE A 174 10.51 27.65 -1.97
N VAL A 175 9.96 26.61 -1.32
CA VAL A 175 10.54 25.99 -0.13
C VAL A 175 11.94 25.44 -0.42
N ALA A 176 12.14 24.76 -1.56
CA ALA A 176 13.44 24.23 -1.97
C ALA A 176 14.51 25.32 -2.14
N ARG A 177 14.14 26.51 -2.65
CA ARG A 177 15.06 27.66 -2.76
C ARG A 177 15.39 28.30 -1.42
N VAL A 178 14.43 28.36 -0.50
CA VAL A 178 14.60 29.02 0.80
C VAL A 178 15.27 28.09 1.83
N ALA A 179 15.17 26.76 1.65
CA ALA A 179 15.77 25.75 2.51
C ALA A 179 16.59 24.71 1.71
N PRO A 180 17.68 25.11 1.02
CA PRO A 180 18.42 24.23 0.11
C PRO A 180 19.04 23.00 0.80
N ARG A 181 19.47 23.13 2.07
CA ARG A 181 19.99 22.02 2.89
C ARG A 181 18.93 20.97 3.25
N PHE A 182 17.64 21.31 3.18
CA PHE A 182 16.54 20.39 3.46
C PHE A 182 16.16 19.57 2.22
N ASN A 183 16.19 20.19 1.03
CA ASN A 183 15.93 19.49 -0.23
C ASN A 183 16.98 18.42 -0.56
N GLU A 184 18.18 18.52 0.03
CA GLU A 184 19.22 17.47 -0.05
C GLU A 184 18.90 16.22 0.80
N VAL A 185 17.96 16.32 1.75
CA VAL A 185 17.60 15.25 2.71
C VAL A 185 16.23 14.65 2.38
N ILE A 186 15.25 15.49 2.04
CA ILE A 186 13.92 15.09 1.58
C ILE A 186 13.66 15.78 0.24
N ASP A 187 13.60 14.99 -0.84
CA ASP A 187 13.20 15.47 -2.15
C ASP A 187 11.68 15.74 -2.14
N VAL A 188 11.31 16.97 -1.77
CA VAL A 188 9.91 17.41 -1.67
C VAL A 188 9.22 17.32 -3.02
N GLU A 189 9.95 17.49 -4.12
CA GLU A 189 9.37 17.39 -5.47
C GLU A 189 9.04 15.94 -5.82
N ALA A 190 9.94 14.99 -5.56
CA ALA A 190 9.67 13.56 -5.71
C ALA A 190 8.58 13.07 -4.76
N MET A 191 8.60 13.55 -3.51
CA MET A 191 7.57 13.26 -2.50
C MET A 191 6.19 13.68 -3.00
N LEU A 192 6.04 14.94 -3.42
CA LEU A 192 4.79 15.46 -3.96
C LEU A 192 4.38 14.79 -5.26
N GLY A 193 5.34 14.46 -6.13
CA GLY A 193 5.10 13.66 -7.33
C GLY A 193 4.41 12.34 -6.99
N SER A 194 4.96 11.58 -6.03
CA SER A 194 4.35 10.31 -5.62
C SER A 194 2.94 10.44 -5.03
N VAL A 195 2.64 11.58 -4.37
CA VAL A 195 1.28 11.84 -3.89
C VAL A 195 0.35 12.20 -5.05
N PHE A 196 0.79 13.03 -5.98
CA PHE A 196 -0.04 13.41 -7.13
C PHE A 196 -0.34 12.21 -8.01
N ASP A 197 0.63 11.33 -8.22
CA ASP A 197 0.45 10.07 -8.95
C ASP A 197 -0.58 9.16 -8.27
N ALA A 198 -0.71 9.23 -6.94
CA ALA A 198 -1.72 8.49 -6.18
C ALA A 198 -3.11 9.15 -6.21
N MET A 199 -3.19 10.48 -6.38
CA MET A 199 -4.44 11.24 -6.36
C MET A 199 -5.08 11.38 -7.75
N GLU A 200 -4.28 11.49 -8.80
CA GLU A 200 -4.78 11.69 -10.17
C GLU A 200 -5.76 10.59 -10.63
N PRO A 201 -5.53 9.29 -10.31
CA PRO A 201 -6.49 8.23 -10.62
C PRO A 201 -7.87 8.40 -9.96
N GLU A 202 -7.97 9.07 -8.81
CA GLU A 202 -9.25 9.27 -8.12
C GLU A 202 -10.14 10.33 -8.80
N LEU A 203 -9.58 11.13 -9.71
CA LEU A 203 -10.30 12.15 -10.47
C LEU A 203 -10.93 11.61 -11.75
N ASP A 204 -10.76 10.31 -12.03
CA ASP A 204 -11.30 9.65 -13.22
C ASP A 204 -11.89 8.28 -12.85
N PHE A 205 -13.22 8.21 -12.75
CA PHE A 205 -13.88 6.96 -12.40
C PHE A 205 -13.80 5.86 -13.46
N THR A 206 -13.31 6.15 -14.67
CA THR A 206 -12.99 5.08 -15.64
C THR A 206 -11.81 4.23 -15.18
N GLY A 207 -10.87 4.81 -14.42
CA GLY A 207 -9.78 4.07 -13.78
C GLY A 207 -10.29 3.14 -12.69
N GLU A 208 -11.13 3.65 -11.80
CA GLU A 208 -11.80 2.85 -10.75
C GLU A 208 -12.60 1.70 -11.37
N ALA A 209 -13.39 1.95 -12.42
CA ALA A 209 -14.14 0.91 -13.13
C ALA A 209 -13.24 -0.21 -13.69
N ARG A 210 -12.09 0.13 -14.29
CA ARG A 210 -11.12 -0.87 -14.78
C ARG A 210 -10.55 -1.70 -13.64
N ASN A 211 -10.21 -1.04 -12.52
CA ASN A 211 -9.73 -1.74 -11.33
C ASN A 211 -10.78 -2.71 -10.77
N MET A 212 -12.06 -2.31 -10.77
CA MET A 212 -13.16 -3.19 -10.39
C MET A 212 -13.26 -4.40 -11.32
N ASP A 213 -13.19 -4.20 -12.64
CA ASP A 213 -13.26 -5.30 -13.60
C ASP A 213 -12.07 -6.28 -13.45
N GLU A 214 -10.85 -5.77 -13.27
CA GLU A 214 -9.67 -6.59 -12.95
C GLU A 214 -9.89 -7.39 -11.66
N ALA A 215 -10.37 -6.72 -10.61
CA ALA A 215 -10.64 -7.35 -9.32
C ALA A 215 -11.75 -8.40 -9.38
N ARG A 216 -12.78 -8.21 -10.22
CA ARG A 216 -13.84 -9.19 -10.46
C ARG A 216 -13.31 -10.47 -11.09
N GLU A 217 -12.26 -10.40 -11.91
CA GLU A 217 -11.61 -11.61 -12.41
C GLU A 217 -10.82 -12.32 -11.31
N TYR A 218 -10.13 -11.56 -10.45
CA TYR A 218 -9.34 -12.12 -9.36
C TYR A 218 -10.21 -12.74 -8.27
N VAL A 219 -11.35 -12.13 -7.96
CA VAL A 219 -12.22 -12.59 -6.88
C VAL A 219 -12.86 -13.95 -7.18
N ARG A 220 -12.93 -14.36 -8.46
CA ARG A 220 -13.51 -15.66 -8.87
C ARG A 220 -12.80 -16.88 -8.28
N SER A 221 -11.55 -16.75 -7.84
CA SER A 221 -10.86 -17.85 -7.15
C SER A 221 -11.25 -17.99 -5.67
N PHE A 222 -12.03 -17.06 -5.14
CA PHE A 222 -12.47 -17.01 -3.74
C PHE A 222 -13.99 -17.18 -3.70
N ARG A 223 -14.47 -18.10 -2.86
CA ARG A 223 -15.91 -18.45 -2.85
C ARG A 223 -16.74 -17.42 -2.09
N THR A 224 -16.11 -16.76 -1.14
CA THR A 224 -16.80 -15.90 -0.16
C THR A 224 -16.60 -14.42 -0.44
N LEU A 225 -16.04 -14.05 -1.58
CA LEU A 225 -15.76 -12.66 -1.95
C LEU A 225 -16.42 -12.28 -3.27
N GLU A 226 -16.84 -11.03 -3.38
CA GLU A 226 -17.40 -10.45 -4.60
C GLU A 226 -16.93 -8.99 -4.78
N VAL A 227 -16.98 -8.49 -6.00
CA VAL A 227 -16.78 -7.08 -6.35
C VAL A 227 -17.98 -6.62 -7.18
N PRO A 228 -18.56 -5.43 -6.91
CA PRO A 228 -19.72 -4.94 -7.65
C PRO A 228 -19.48 -4.92 -9.16
N ARG A 229 -20.52 -5.22 -9.93
CA ARG A 229 -20.46 -5.12 -11.39
C ARG A 229 -20.53 -3.66 -11.82
N VAL A 230 -19.58 -3.22 -12.63
CA VAL A 230 -19.66 -1.93 -13.33
C VAL A 230 -20.77 -2.01 -14.38
N LEU A 231 -21.70 -1.07 -14.33
CA LEU A 231 -22.83 -0.96 -15.27
C LEU A 231 -22.62 0.18 -16.26
N HIS A 232 -22.00 1.26 -15.81
CA HIS A 232 -21.59 2.38 -16.64
C HIS A 232 -20.44 3.12 -15.97
N ALA A 233 -19.49 3.60 -16.74
CA ALA A 233 -18.39 4.42 -16.24
C ALA A 233 -18.08 5.55 -17.23
N SER A 234 -17.90 6.73 -16.69
CA SER A 234 -17.44 7.96 -17.33
C SER A 234 -16.44 8.63 -16.38
N PRO A 235 -15.71 9.68 -16.79
CA PRO A 235 -14.74 10.32 -15.92
C PRO A 235 -15.34 10.82 -14.59
N ARG A 236 -16.60 11.30 -14.59
CA ARG A 236 -17.23 11.92 -13.41
C ARG A 236 -18.40 11.12 -12.82
N VAL A 237 -18.89 10.08 -13.51
CA VAL A 237 -20.01 9.25 -13.06
C VAL A 237 -19.68 7.77 -13.17
N LEU A 238 -19.87 7.03 -12.06
CA LEU A 238 -19.78 5.57 -11.99
C LEU A 238 -21.11 4.98 -11.53
N VAL A 239 -21.66 4.06 -12.32
CA VAL A 239 -22.85 3.28 -11.96
C VAL A 239 -22.44 1.83 -11.79
N GLN A 240 -22.77 1.24 -10.65
CA GLN A 240 -22.43 -0.15 -10.32
C GLN A 240 -23.58 -0.87 -9.62
N SER A 241 -23.53 -2.20 -9.57
CA SER A 241 -24.47 -2.98 -8.75
C SER A 241 -24.34 -2.61 -7.27
N LEU A 242 -25.46 -2.66 -6.54
CA LEU A 242 -25.45 -2.42 -5.11
C LEU A 242 -24.76 -3.57 -4.36
N ALA A 243 -23.84 -3.24 -3.46
CA ALA A 243 -23.28 -4.21 -2.52
C ALA A 243 -24.34 -4.61 -1.47
N PRO A 244 -24.65 -5.90 -1.30
CA PRO A 244 -25.64 -6.35 -0.32
C PRO A 244 -25.12 -6.22 1.12
N GLY A 245 -26.04 -6.11 2.06
CA GLY A 245 -25.73 -6.13 3.49
C GLY A 245 -25.24 -4.80 4.04
N ARG A 246 -24.34 -4.87 5.02
CA ARG A 246 -23.79 -3.70 5.73
C ARG A 246 -22.27 -3.79 5.79
N SER A 247 -21.63 -2.64 5.93
CA SER A 247 -20.20 -2.56 6.23
C SER A 247 -19.86 -3.44 7.44
N VAL A 248 -18.77 -4.20 7.35
CA VAL A 248 -18.29 -5.09 8.43
C VAL A 248 -17.96 -4.33 9.72
N ARG A 249 -17.77 -3.00 9.65
CA ARG A 249 -17.67 -2.14 10.83
C ARG A 249 -18.94 -2.16 11.71
N HIS A 250 -20.10 -2.38 11.10
CA HIS A 250 -21.42 -2.23 11.74
C HIS A 250 -22.25 -3.52 11.76
N ILE A 251 -21.68 -4.65 11.33
CA ILE A 251 -22.37 -5.92 11.42
C ILE A 251 -22.37 -6.42 12.86
N ASP A 252 -23.40 -7.18 13.20
CA ASP A 252 -23.40 -8.01 14.40
C ASP A 252 -23.01 -9.43 13.99
N ARG A 253 -21.86 -9.89 14.51
CA ARG A 253 -21.27 -11.20 14.21
C ARG A 253 -22.19 -12.35 14.62
N ALA A 254 -23.07 -12.16 15.60
CA ALA A 254 -24.00 -13.20 16.07
C ALA A 254 -24.99 -13.64 14.98
N HIS A 255 -25.18 -12.84 13.92
CA HIS A 255 -26.04 -13.19 12.79
C HIS A 255 -25.33 -14.01 11.70
N PHE A 256 -24.02 -14.23 11.81
CA PHE A 256 -23.24 -15.02 10.86
C PHE A 256 -22.91 -16.38 11.48
N GLY A 257 -22.84 -17.43 10.65
CA GLY A 257 -22.26 -18.69 11.10
C GLY A 257 -20.76 -18.53 11.40
N ASP A 258 -20.24 -19.23 12.42
CA ASP A 258 -18.82 -19.15 12.76
C ASP A 258 -17.92 -19.54 11.59
N ASP A 259 -18.22 -20.66 10.92
CA ASP A 259 -17.47 -21.09 9.74
C ASP A 259 -17.57 -20.10 8.58
N GLU A 260 -18.72 -19.44 8.43
CA GLU A 260 -18.97 -18.46 7.37
C GLU A 260 -18.08 -17.22 7.56
N ARG A 261 -18.16 -16.57 8.73
CA ARG A 261 -17.38 -15.36 9.01
C ARG A 261 -15.88 -15.65 9.00
N VAL A 262 -15.46 -16.83 9.47
CA VAL A 262 -14.05 -17.26 9.45
C VAL A 262 -13.57 -17.49 8.03
N GLU A 263 -14.33 -18.16 7.16
CA GLU A 263 -13.90 -18.35 5.77
C GLU A 263 -13.91 -17.05 4.97
N ILE A 264 -14.85 -16.12 5.23
CA ILE A 264 -14.78 -14.75 4.68
C ILE A 264 -13.46 -14.08 5.10
N GLY A 265 -13.14 -14.12 6.39
CA GLY A 265 -11.91 -13.52 6.92
C GLY A 265 -10.64 -14.14 6.31
N LYS A 266 -10.62 -15.47 6.16
CA LYS A 266 -9.51 -16.15 5.49
C LYS A 266 -9.42 -15.79 4.02
N ASP A 267 -10.52 -15.78 3.27
CA ASP A 267 -10.51 -15.41 1.85
C ASP A 267 -10.07 -13.97 1.65
N LEU A 268 -10.44 -13.03 2.51
CA LEU A 268 -9.92 -11.64 2.48
C LEU A 268 -8.39 -11.62 2.57
N LEU A 269 -7.81 -12.38 3.52
CA LEU A 269 -6.35 -12.49 3.66
C LEU A 269 -5.70 -13.21 2.48
N ARG A 270 -6.30 -14.30 2.00
CA ARG A 270 -5.82 -15.04 0.82
C ARG A 270 -5.83 -14.14 -0.41
N PHE A 271 -6.90 -13.37 -0.62
CA PHE A 271 -7.02 -12.39 -1.70
C PHE A 271 -5.89 -11.37 -1.65
N MET A 272 -5.58 -10.84 -0.47
CA MET A 272 -4.45 -9.93 -0.27
C MET A 272 -3.10 -10.58 -0.58
N TYR A 273 -2.82 -11.78 -0.06
CA TYR A 273 -1.55 -12.47 -0.31
C TYR A 273 -1.36 -12.77 -1.80
N HIS A 274 -2.40 -13.23 -2.49
CA HIS A 274 -2.35 -13.42 -3.94
C HIS A 274 -2.20 -12.09 -4.67
N GLY A 275 -2.83 -11.02 -4.19
CA GLY A 275 -2.63 -9.66 -4.67
C GLY A 275 -1.16 -9.22 -4.61
N TYR A 276 -0.46 -9.49 -3.51
CA TYR A 276 0.96 -9.11 -3.36
C TYR A 276 1.92 -9.98 -4.18
N PHE A 277 1.72 -11.30 -4.16
CA PHE A 277 2.73 -12.24 -4.63
C PHE A 277 2.45 -12.82 -6.02
N VAL A 278 1.18 -12.92 -6.41
CA VAL A 278 0.78 -13.54 -7.68
C VAL A 278 0.39 -12.48 -8.70
N HIS A 279 -0.62 -11.68 -8.38
CA HIS A 279 -1.16 -10.66 -9.29
C HIS A 279 -0.33 -9.38 -9.28
N ARG A 280 0.36 -9.10 -8.16
CA ARG A 280 1.15 -7.87 -7.91
C ARG A 280 0.31 -6.59 -8.06
N VAL A 281 -0.96 -6.72 -7.74
CA VAL A 281 -1.98 -5.67 -7.73
C VAL A 281 -2.79 -5.90 -6.47
N PHE A 282 -2.99 -4.87 -5.66
CA PHE A 282 -3.67 -4.99 -4.38
C PHE A 282 -4.54 -3.77 -4.11
N HIS A 283 -5.64 -3.98 -3.40
CA HIS A 283 -6.49 -2.89 -2.94
C HIS A 283 -5.74 -2.13 -1.84
N ALA A 284 -5.46 -0.84 -2.06
CA ALA A 284 -4.62 -0.06 -1.14
C ALA A 284 -5.38 0.50 0.07
N ASP A 285 -6.72 0.38 0.10
CA ASP A 285 -7.56 0.89 1.18
C ASP A 285 -8.77 0.00 1.57
N PRO A 286 -8.57 -1.30 1.86
CA PRO A 286 -9.65 -2.25 2.15
C PRO A 286 -10.13 -2.15 3.61
N HIS A 287 -10.43 -0.94 4.09
CA HIS A 287 -10.87 -0.73 5.48
C HIS A 287 -12.30 -1.24 5.71
N ALA A 288 -12.70 -1.38 6.98
CA ALA A 288 -13.97 -2.00 7.36
C ALA A 288 -15.22 -1.31 6.79
N GLY A 289 -15.08 -0.07 6.32
CA GLY A 289 -16.13 0.68 5.61
C GLY A 289 -16.34 0.23 4.17
N ASN A 290 -15.32 -0.34 3.54
CA ASN A 290 -15.30 -0.78 2.13
C ASN A 290 -15.51 -2.29 1.94
N VAL A 291 -15.75 -3.02 3.03
CA VAL A 291 -16.12 -4.44 3.00
C VAL A 291 -17.54 -4.57 3.52
N PHE A 292 -18.45 -5.05 2.67
CA PHE A 292 -19.86 -5.26 3.00
C PHE A 292 -20.15 -6.74 3.12
N ALA A 293 -20.94 -7.15 4.10
CA ALA A 293 -21.32 -8.54 4.30
C ALA A 293 -22.80 -8.68 4.66
N VAL A 294 -23.37 -9.82 4.27
CA VAL A 294 -24.74 -10.24 4.60
C VAL A 294 -24.70 -11.75 4.93
N PRO A 295 -25.47 -12.23 5.92
CA PRO A 295 -25.52 -13.66 6.23
C PRO A 295 -25.94 -14.52 5.03
N GLY A 296 -25.25 -15.63 4.84
CA GLY A 296 -25.44 -16.59 3.74
C GLY A 296 -24.90 -16.12 2.38
N GLY A 297 -24.20 -14.98 2.31
CA GLY A 297 -23.70 -14.39 1.07
C GLY A 297 -22.20 -14.07 1.11
N PRO A 298 -21.57 -13.81 -0.05
CA PRO A 298 -20.18 -13.38 -0.09
C PRO A 298 -20.01 -11.96 0.47
N ALA A 299 -18.85 -11.66 1.03
CA ALA A 299 -18.44 -10.31 1.33
C ALA A 299 -18.10 -9.54 0.05
N THR A 300 -18.66 -8.35 -0.10
CA THR A 300 -18.46 -7.49 -1.27
C THR A 300 -17.43 -6.41 -0.96
N LEU A 301 -16.33 -6.37 -1.71
CA LEU A 301 -15.32 -5.32 -1.63
C LEU A 301 -15.69 -4.16 -2.59
N ILE A 302 -15.86 -2.97 -2.04
CA ILE A 302 -16.19 -1.74 -2.78
C ILE A 302 -15.02 -0.76 -2.78
N ASP A 303 -15.17 0.36 -3.51
CA ASP A 303 -14.21 1.46 -3.59
C ASP A 303 -12.81 1.05 -4.08
N TRP A 304 -12.72 0.87 -5.39
CA TRP A 304 -11.47 0.48 -6.06
C TRP A 304 -10.70 1.70 -6.61
N GLY A 305 -10.94 2.88 -6.03
CA GLY A 305 -10.25 4.13 -6.40
C GLY A 305 -8.76 4.08 -6.08
N MET A 306 -8.38 3.35 -5.02
CA MET A 306 -6.98 3.17 -4.61
C MET A 306 -6.52 1.72 -4.79
N VAL A 307 -5.72 1.49 -5.83
CA VAL A 307 -5.06 0.21 -6.11
C VAL A 307 -3.56 0.42 -6.18
N GLY A 308 -2.81 -0.35 -5.40
CA GLY A 308 -1.37 -0.38 -5.45
C GLY A 308 -0.87 -1.48 -6.38
N ARG A 309 0.28 -1.25 -7.00
CA ARG A 309 0.94 -2.21 -7.89
C ARG A 309 2.38 -2.44 -7.41
N LEU A 310 2.82 -3.69 -7.45
CA LEU A 310 4.18 -4.08 -7.11
C LEU A 310 4.91 -4.52 -8.38
N ASP A 311 6.16 -4.12 -8.52
CA ASP A 311 7.01 -4.78 -9.50
C ASP A 311 7.37 -6.21 -9.03
N ARG A 312 7.78 -7.05 -9.98
CA ARG A 312 8.12 -8.45 -9.70
C ARG A 312 9.27 -8.60 -8.70
N ARG A 313 10.28 -7.73 -8.75
CA ARG A 313 11.44 -7.78 -7.85
C ARG A 313 10.99 -7.51 -6.43
N THR A 314 10.25 -6.42 -6.21
CA THR A 314 9.73 -6.02 -4.91
C THR A 314 8.83 -7.12 -4.32
N SER A 315 7.92 -7.67 -5.13
CA SER A 315 7.05 -8.79 -4.73
C SER A 315 7.85 -10.02 -4.25
N LEU A 316 8.90 -10.42 -4.99
CA LEU A 316 9.77 -11.54 -4.61
C LEU A 316 10.64 -11.25 -3.37
N GLN A 317 11.03 -9.99 -3.16
CA GLN A 317 11.79 -9.58 -1.97
C GLN A 317 10.93 -9.56 -0.70
N LEU A 318 9.65 -9.26 -0.82
CA LEU A 318 8.71 -9.28 0.31
C LEU A 318 8.40 -10.70 0.79
N LEU A 319 8.37 -11.68 -0.13
CA LEU A 319 7.94 -13.04 0.20
C LEU A 319 8.75 -13.66 1.35
N PRO A 320 10.10 -13.58 1.38
CA PRO A 320 10.90 -14.02 2.52
C PRO A 320 10.52 -13.37 3.87
N LEU A 321 10.13 -12.09 3.90
CA LEU A 321 9.70 -11.44 5.15
C LEU A 321 8.48 -12.14 5.74
N PHE A 322 7.46 -12.39 4.91
CA PHE A 322 6.25 -13.11 5.33
C PHE A 322 6.55 -14.56 5.72
N MET A 323 7.45 -15.23 4.99
CA MET A 323 7.89 -16.59 5.30
C MET A 323 8.58 -16.67 6.67
N THR A 324 9.50 -15.76 6.97
CA THR A 324 10.21 -15.73 8.26
C THR A 324 9.28 -15.43 9.42
N LEU A 325 8.33 -14.49 9.25
CA LEU A 325 7.30 -14.24 10.25
C LEU A 325 6.43 -15.48 10.50
N ALA A 326 6.05 -16.17 9.42
CA ALA A 326 5.29 -17.41 9.50
C ALA A 326 6.06 -18.56 10.14
N GLN A 327 7.37 -18.62 9.98
CA GLN A 327 8.22 -19.66 10.56
C GLN A 327 8.69 -19.34 11.98
N ASN A 328 8.22 -18.22 12.55
CA ASN A 328 8.71 -17.70 13.84
C ASN A 328 10.24 -17.47 13.85
N ASP A 329 10.78 -17.04 12.72
CA ASP A 329 12.21 -16.78 12.53
C ASP A 329 12.51 -15.28 12.60
N GLY A 330 12.72 -14.78 13.82
CA GLY A 330 13.09 -13.38 14.04
C GLY A 330 14.47 -13.02 13.47
N ALA A 331 15.41 -13.96 13.40
CA ALA A 331 16.72 -13.69 12.86
C ALA A 331 16.67 -13.52 11.33
N GLY A 332 15.94 -14.40 10.64
CA GLY A 332 15.64 -14.29 9.22
C GLY A 332 14.87 -13.02 8.89
N LEU A 333 13.89 -12.64 9.72
CA LEU A 333 13.16 -11.37 9.55
C LEU A 333 14.11 -10.18 9.56
N ALA A 334 15.03 -10.11 10.53
CA ALA A 334 16.01 -9.03 10.62
C ALA A 334 16.92 -8.97 9.38
N HIS A 335 17.36 -10.13 8.90
CA HIS A 335 18.23 -10.24 7.72
C HIS A 335 17.54 -9.71 6.46
N HIS A 336 16.36 -10.25 6.11
CA HIS A 336 15.65 -9.83 4.90
C HIS A 336 15.14 -8.39 4.99
N TRP A 337 14.81 -7.92 6.18
CA TRP A 337 14.44 -6.52 6.39
C TRP A 337 15.61 -5.58 6.04
N ALA A 338 16.82 -5.94 6.46
CA ALA A 338 18.02 -5.17 6.16
C ALA A 338 18.42 -5.22 4.68
N GLU A 339 18.23 -6.36 4.00
CA GLU A 339 18.50 -6.50 2.56
C GLU A 339 17.60 -5.61 1.70
N MET A 340 16.34 -5.42 2.12
CA MET A 340 15.39 -4.56 1.44
C MET A 340 15.49 -3.09 1.86
N GLY A 341 16.05 -2.84 3.04
CA GLY A 341 16.20 -1.52 3.64
C GLY A 341 17.51 -0.82 3.28
N ARG A 342 17.68 0.39 3.80
CA ARG A 342 18.95 1.12 3.69
C ARG A 342 19.78 0.88 4.95
N VAL A 343 20.87 0.13 4.83
CA VAL A 343 21.83 -0.07 5.91
C VAL A 343 22.79 1.12 5.99
N THR A 344 22.86 1.78 7.14
CA THR A 344 23.76 2.93 7.38
C THR A 344 25.15 2.49 7.85
N SER A 345 26.14 3.38 7.78
CA SER A 345 27.51 3.10 8.25
C SER A 345 27.62 2.80 9.75
N TRP A 346 26.65 3.25 10.55
CA TRP A 346 26.59 3.02 12.00
C TRP A 346 25.59 1.91 12.38
N SER A 347 25.07 1.17 11.40
CA SER A 347 24.06 0.15 11.65
C SER A 347 24.56 -0.94 12.62
N ASN A 348 23.69 -1.39 13.51
CA ASN A 348 23.97 -2.48 14.43
C ASN A 348 23.08 -3.69 14.11
N MET A 349 23.52 -4.49 13.13
CA MET A 349 22.78 -5.68 12.69
C MET A 349 22.60 -6.71 13.81
N PRO A 350 23.64 -7.09 14.59
CA PRO A 350 23.46 -8.08 15.66
C PRO A 350 22.41 -7.67 16.70
N ALA A 351 22.36 -6.39 17.07
CA ALA A 351 21.35 -5.91 18.01
C ALA A 351 19.94 -5.89 17.39
N PHE A 352 19.81 -5.62 16.09
CA PHE A 352 18.53 -5.72 15.39
C PHE A 352 18.03 -7.16 15.27
N THR A 353 18.93 -8.10 14.96
CA THR A 353 18.64 -9.54 14.98
C THR A 353 18.14 -9.98 16.35
N ALA A 354 18.81 -9.57 17.45
CA ALA A 354 18.35 -9.87 18.80
C ALA A 354 16.98 -9.24 19.11
N ASP A 355 16.76 -8.00 18.66
CA ASP A 355 15.48 -7.30 18.81
C ASP A 355 14.32 -8.05 18.13
N MET A 356 14.54 -8.58 16.92
CA MET A 356 13.53 -9.35 16.18
C MET A 356 13.36 -10.76 16.72
N ALA A 357 14.44 -11.44 17.11
CA ALA A 357 14.38 -12.76 17.76
C ALA A 357 13.56 -12.74 19.07
N ALA A 358 13.58 -11.63 19.80
CA ALA A 358 12.76 -11.45 21.00
C ALA A 358 11.31 -11.00 20.70
N PHE A 359 11.06 -10.41 19.53
CA PHE A 359 9.78 -9.83 19.16
C PHE A 359 8.88 -10.81 18.41
N VAL A 360 9.41 -11.49 17.39
CA VAL A 360 8.62 -12.36 16.50
C VAL A 360 7.86 -13.46 17.25
N PRO A 361 8.45 -14.17 18.23
CA PRO A 361 7.70 -15.19 19.00
C PRO A 361 6.51 -14.65 19.78
N LYS A 362 6.49 -13.34 20.08
CA LYS A 362 5.38 -12.69 20.81
C LYS A 362 4.20 -12.37 19.91
N VAL A 363 4.38 -12.35 18.59
CA VAL A 363 3.36 -11.92 17.63
C VAL A 363 2.99 -12.99 16.62
N SER A 364 3.84 -13.99 16.37
CA SER A 364 3.64 -15.02 15.34
C SER A 364 2.47 -15.98 15.61
N HIS A 365 1.99 -16.04 16.85
CA HIS A 365 0.92 -16.95 17.27
C HIS A 365 -0.33 -16.22 17.77
N LEU A 366 -0.31 -14.88 17.76
CA LEU A 366 -1.44 -14.10 18.25
C LEU A 366 -2.53 -14.05 17.17
N SER A 367 -3.77 -14.26 17.60
CA SER A 367 -4.95 -14.00 16.79
C SER A 367 -5.09 -12.49 16.53
N LEU A 368 -5.97 -12.12 15.61
CA LEU A 368 -6.31 -10.71 15.38
C LEU A 368 -6.95 -10.03 16.59
N GLU A 369 -7.50 -10.77 17.54
CA GLU A 369 -8.00 -10.21 18.80
C GLU A 369 -6.86 -9.54 19.58
N ASP A 370 -5.76 -10.28 19.74
CA ASP A 370 -4.62 -9.91 20.58
C ASP A 370 -3.51 -9.17 19.81
N LEU A 371 -3.47 -9.31 18.48
CA LEU A 371 -2.44 -8.72 17.63
C LEU A 371 -2.95 -7.47 16.92
N ASN A 372 -2.39 -6.31 17.19
CA ASN A 372 -2.55 -5.14 16.31
C ASN A 372 -1.37 -5.05 15.33
N PHE A 373 -1.63 -5.25 14.03
CA PHE A 373 -0.59 -5.21 13.02
C PHE A 373 0.10 -3.84 12.92
N GLY A 374 -0.68 -2.75 12.97
CA GLY A 374 -0.13 -1.38 12.88
C GLY A 374 0.86 -1.06 14.01
N VAL A 375 0.53 -1.47 15.23
CA VAL A 375 1.42 -1.33 16.41
C VAL A 375 2.65 -2.22 16.26
N SER A 376 2.48 -3.45 15.78
CA SER A 376 3.56 -4.41 15.57
C SER A 376 4.55 -3.91 14.52
N LEU A 377 4.05 -3.42 13.39
CA LEU A 377 4.84 -2.81 12.34
C LEU A 377 5.59 -1.56 12.85
N THR A 378 4.91 -0.69 13.58
CA THR A 378 5.53 0.50 14.20
C THR A 378 6.66 0.12 15.15
N THR A 379 6.50 -0.98 15.92
CA THR A 379 7.54 -1.52 16.80
C THR A 379 8.76 -1.98 16.02
N VAL A 380 8.57 -2.69 14.91
CA VAL A 380 9.67 -3.12 14.02
C VAL A 380 10.37 -1.91 13.41
N LEU A 381 9.61 -0.92 12.91
CA LEU A 381 10.14 0.33 12.34
C LEU A 381 10.99 1.10 13.36
N ALA A 382 10.50 1.25 14.59
CA ALA A 382 11.21 1.93 15.66
C ALA A 382 12.51 1.21 16.04
N LYS A 383 12.47 -0.13 16.14
CA LYS A 383 13.66 -0.95 16.39
C LYS A 383 14.66 -0.83 15.25
N ALA A 384 14.24 -0.97 14.00
CA ALA A 384 15.12 -0.84 12.83
C ALA A 384 15.80 0.54 12.79
N THR A 385 15.03 1.61 12.97
CA THR A 385 15.53 3.00 12.99
C THR A 385 16.55 3.20 14.11
N LYS A 386 16.26 2.72 15.34
CA LYS A 386 17.18 2.76 16.48
C LYS A 386 18.50 2.03 16.21
N ARG A 387 18.50 1.03 15.32
CA ARG A 387 19.70 0.26 14.93
C ARG A 387 20.33 0.73 13.62
N GLY A 388 19.94 1.88 13.07
CA GLY A 388 20.53 2.44 11.85
C GLY A 388 20.17 1.68 10.58
N ILE A 389 19.00 1.03 10.57
CA ILE A 389 18.46 0.28 9.44
C ILE A 389 17.21 1.02 8.95
N GLY A 390 17.31 1.61 7.76
CA GLY A 390 16.20 2.28 7.11
C GLY A 390 15.15 1.30 6.60
N SER A 391 13.89 1.70 6.66
CA SER A 391 12.76 0.87 6.26
C SER A 391 12.69 0.66 4.75
N PRO A 392 12.26 -0.52 4.27
CA PRO A 392 12.01 -0.72 2.85
C PRO A 392 10.84 0.17 2.37
N PRO A 393 10.94 0.86 1.23
CA PRO A 393 9.85 1.70 0.70
C PRO A 393 8.54 0.91 0.48
N ALA A 394 8.65 -0.36 0.10
CA ALA A 394 7.52 -1.25 -0.11
C ALA A 394 6.72 -1.53 1.17
N VAL A 395 7.37 -1.48 2.35
CA VAL A 395 6.71 -1.70 3.64
C VAL A 395 5.82 -0.51 4.01
N SER A 396 6.23 0.73 3.68
CA SER A 396 5.34 1.90 3.82
C SER A 396 4.13 1.78 2.91
N LEU A 397 4.32 1.35 1.66
CA LEU A 397 3.26 1.22 0.67
C LEU A 397 2.20 0.16 1.07
N LEU A 398 2.65 -0.99 1.59
CA LEU A 398 1.79 -2.11 1.95
C LEU A 398 1.23 -2.02 3.37
N GLY A 399 1.92 -1.30 4.26
CA GLY A 399 1.57 -1.22 5.68
C GLY A 399 0.14 -0.74 5.92
N LYS A 400 -0.32 0.28 5.18
CA LYS A 400 -1.70 0.77 5.26
C LYS A 400 -2.71 -0.27 4.78
N SER A 401 -2.52 -0.80 3.58
CA SER A 401 -3.42 -1.79 2.98
C SER A 401 -3.59 -2.99 3.92
N PHE A 402 -2.46 -3.48 4.46
CA PHE A 402 -2.46 -4.57 5.42
C PHE A 402 -3.18 -4.20 6.73
N ALA A 403 -2.87 -3.05 7.33
CA ALA A 403 -3.50 -2.62 8.58
C ALA A 403 -5.03 -2.41 8.43
N ASN A 404 -5.47 -1.90 7.28
CA ASN A 404 -6.89 -1.69 6.99
C ASN A 404 -7.62 -3.01 6.78
N LEU A 405 -6.99 -3.96 6.07
CA LEU A 405 -7.55 -5.30 5.92
C LEU A 405 -7.57 -6.06 7.25
N ASP A 406 -6.50 -5.98 8.04
CA ASP A 406 -6.41 -6.52 9.40
C ASP A 406 -7.60 -6.06 10.25
N GLY A 407 -7.88 -4.75 10.24
CA GLY A 407 -9.06 -4.17 10.89
C GLY A 407 -10.38 -4.73 10.36
N SER A 408 -10.53 -4.87 9.04
CA SER A 408 -11.73 -5.45 8.41
C SER A 408 -11.95 -6.91 8.81
N VAL A 409 -10.89 -7.72 8.79
CA VAL A 409 -10.96 -9.14 9.17
C VAL A 409 -11.23 -9.27 10.66
N ARG A 410 -10.63 -8.44 11.52
CA ARG A 410 -10.91 -8.40 12.96
C ARG A 410 -12.40 -8.17 13.27
N CYS A 411 -13.09 -7.34 12.48
CA CYS A 411 -14.54 -7.12 12.64
C CYS A 411 -15.39 -8.38 12.38
N LEU A 412 -14.89 -9.32 11.58
CA LEU A 412 -15.59 -10.56 11.20
C LEU A 412 -15.13 -11.77 12.01
N ALA A 413 -13.82 -11.98 12.08
CA ALA A 413 -13.18 -13.18 12.59
C ALA A 413 -11.87 -12.83 13.32
N PRO A 414 -11.96 -12.27 14.54
CA PRO A 414 -10.79 -11.89 15.34
C PRO A 414 -9.93 -13.10 15.76
N GLU A 415 -10.47 -14.31 15.75
CA GLU A 415 -9.75 -15.54 16.13
C GLU A 415 -8.72 -15.99 15.10
N ILE A 416 -8.71 -15.41 13.88
CA ILE A 416 -7.80 -15.83 12.82
C ILE A 416 -6.37 -15.38 13.16
N THR A 417 -5.40 -16.24 12.84
CA THR A 417 -3.97 -15.92 12.92
C THR A 417 -3.43 -15.64 11.51
N LEU A 418 -2.91 -14.43 11.26
CA LEU A 418 -2.36 -14.05 9.94
C LEU A 418 -1.32 -15.03 9.40
N PRO A 419 -0.34 -15.49 10.21
CA PRO A 419 0.72 -16.37 9.72
C PRO A 419 0.20 -17.74 9.33
N GLU A 420 -0.81 -18.29 10.03
CA GLU A 420 -1.41 -19.58 9.70
C GLU A 420 -2.11 -19.55 8.34
N VAL A 421 -2.87 -18.48 8.06
CA VAL A 421 -3.50 -18.31 6.75
C VAL A 421 -2.45 -18.17 5.66
N PHE A 422 -1.38 -17.42 5.91
CA PHE A 422 -0.28 -17.28 4.97
C PHE A 422 0.40 -18.63 4.69
N GLN A 423 0.76 -19.40 5.73
CA GLN A 423 1.37 -20.74 5.61
C GLN A 423 0.54 -21.66 4.71
N GLY A 424 -0.79 -21.64 4.85
CA GLY A 424 -1.71 -22.41 4.01
C GLY A 424 -1.69 -22.02 2.52
N GLU A 425 -1.29 -20.79 2.21
CA GLU A 425 -1.24 -20.26 0.84
C GLU A 425 0.15 -20.30 0.20
N VAL A 426 1.23 -20.42 0.98
CA VAL A 426 2.63 -20.42 0.48
C VAL A 426 2.81 -21.37 -0.71
N ALA A 427 2.33 -22.61 -0.60
CA ALA A 427 2.50 -23.60 -1.66
C ALA A 427 1.81 -23.16 -2.97
N LYS A 428 0.62 -22.56 -2.88
CA LYS A 428 -0.11 -22.06 -4.06
C LYS A 428 0.60 -20.86 -4.68
N ILE A 429 1.10 -19.94 -3.84
CA ILE A 429 1.88 -18.77 -4.27
C ILE A 429 3.16 -19.23 -4.99
N LEU A 430 3.92 -20.15 -4.41
CA LEU A 430 5.15 -20.67 -5.01
C LEU A 430 4.87 -21.42 -6.32
N LEU A 431 3.77 -22.19 -6.40
CA LEU A 431 3.36 -22.85 -7.64
C LEU A 431 2.96 -21.83 -8.72
N ALA A 432 2.24 -20.77 -8.37
CA ALA A 432 1.87 -19.70 -9.31
C ALA A 432 3.12 -18.97 -9.83
N LEU A 433 4.05 -18.60 -8.95
CA LEU A 433 5.34 -18.03 -9.32
C LEU A 433 6.13 -18.99 -10.22
N GLY A 434 6.20 -20.27 -9.89
CA GLY A 434 6.86 -21.29 -10.70
C GLY A 434 6.28 -21.42 -12.11
N ARG A 435 4.95 -21.36 -12.26
CA ARG A 435 4.27 -21.35 -13.57
C ARG A 435 4.62 -20.11 -14.38
N GLU A 436 4.72 -18.94 -13.75
CA GLU A 436 5.16 -17.70 -14.41
C GLU A 436 6.59 -17.84 -14.95
N PHE A 437 7.51 -18.42 -14.16
CA PHE A 437 8.88 -18.70 -14.60
C PHE A 437 8.95 -19.70 -15.76
N LEU A 438 8.07 -20.70 -15.78
CA LEU A 438 8.00 -21.75 -16.81
C LEU A 438 7.11 -21.36 -18.02
N GLY A 439 6.50 -20.17 -18.01
CA GLY A 439 5.60 -19.72 -19.06
C GLY A 439 6.32 -19.57 -20.41
N ARG A 440 5.63 -19.91 -21.51
CA ARG A 440 6.18 -19.93 -22.87
C ARG A 440 6.91 -18.64 -23.28
N HIS A 441 6.44 -17.48 -22.84
CA HIS A 441 7.06 -16.18 -23.15
C HIS A 441 8.37 -15.94 -22.38
N GLN A 442 8.44 -16.34 -21.11
CA GLN A 442 9.66 -16.23 -20.31
C GLN A 442 10.66 -17.32 -20.70
N PHE A 443 10.19 -18.52 -21.04
CA PHE A 443 11.01 -19.55 -21.67
C PHE A 443 11.62 -19.03 -22.97
N ALA A 444 10.82 -18.46 -23.88
CA ALA A 444 11.33 -17.88 -25.13
C ALA A 444 12.34 -16.76 -24.89
N ARG A 445 12.09 -15.86 -23.93
CA ARG A 445 13.01 -14.77 -23.57
C ARG A 445 14.31 -15.29 -22.96
N ASN A 446 14.23 -16.22 -22.01
CA ASN A 446 15.40 -16.80 -21.36
C ASN A 446 16.18 -17.68 -22.34
N SER A 447 15.51 -18.41 -23.24
CA SER A 447 16.14 -19.14 -24.34
C SER A 447 16.81 -18.18 -25.32
N MET A 448 16.20 -17.03 -25.61
CA MET A 448 16.82 -16.00 -26.45
C MET A 448 18.06 -15.39 -25.77
N GLU A 449 17.99 -15.06 -24.48
CA GLU A 449 19.15 -14.59 -23.72
C GLU A 449 20.26 -15.64 -23.66
N LEU A 450 19.91 -16.92 -23.52
CA LEU A 450 20.86 -18.03 -23.57
C LEU A 450 21.46 -18.22 -24.97
N LEU A 451 20.67 -18.09 -26.03
CA LEU A 451 21.15 -18.15 -27.42
C LEU A 451 22.06 -16.96 -27.74
N LEU A 452 21.69 -15.76 -27.31
CA LEU A 452 22.52 -14.57 -27.45
C LEU A 452 23.82 -14.70 -26.65
N ALA A 453 23.77 -15.26 -25.43
CA ALA A 453 24.96 -15.61 -24.66
C ALA A 453 25.82 -16.69 -25.37
N ALA A 454 25.19 -17.66 -26.04
CA ALA A 454 25.86 -18.66 -26.87
C ALA A 454 26.64 -18.04 -28.02
N VAL A 455 26.03 -17.04 -28.68
CA VAL A 455 26.61 -16.35 -29.83
C VAL A 455 27.69 -15.36 -29.40
N THR A 456 27.49 -14.67 -28.29
CA THR A 456 28.41 -13.61 -27.81
C THR A 456 29.58 -14.14 -27.01
N SER A 457 29.49 -15.33 -26.41
CA SER A 457 30.58 -15.95 -25.66
C SER A 457 30.59 -17.48 -25.78
N PRO A 458 31.07 -18.03 -26.92
CA PRO A 458 31.10 -19.47 -27.19
C PRO A 458 31.95 -20.28 -26.17
N GLU A 459 32.98 -19.67 -25.59
CA GLU A 459 33.88 -20.35 -24.63
C GLU A 459 33.19 -20.63 -23.29
N GLN A 460 32.35 -19.72 -22.79
CA GLN A 460 31.58 -19.94 -21.56
C GLN A 460 30.54 -21.05 -21.74
N MET A 461 29.96 -21.17 -22.94
CA MET A 461 29.01 -22.24 -23.25
C MET A 461 29.70 -23.62 -23.32
N ARG A 462 30.92 -23.68 -23.87
CA ARG A 462 31.74 -24.92 -23.85
C ARG A 462 32.12 -25.32 -22.43
N GLY A 463 32.39 -24.37 -21.54
CA GLY A 463 32.63 -24.63 -20.11
C GLY A 463 31.42 -25.29 -19.44
N VAL A 464 30.24 -24.68 -19.55
CA VAL A 464 29.00 -25.22 -18.95
C VAL A 464 28.61 -26.57 -19.55
N LEU A 465 28.74 -26.75 -20.87
CA LEU A 465 28.45 -28.03 -21.53
C LEU A 465 29.49 -29.11 -21.17
N GLY A 466 30.76 -28.73 -21.01
CA GLY A 466 31.83 -29.61 -20.53
C GLY A 466 31.59 -30.08 -19.11
N ASP A 467 31.17 -29.17 -18.21
CA ASP A 467 30.87 -29.48 -16.81
C ASP A 467 29.66 -30.42 -16.68
N ILE A 468 28.64 -30.24 -17.52
CA ILE A 468 27.46 -31.12 -17.60
C ILE A 468 27.84 -32.49 -18.18
N ALA A 469 28.62 -32.52 -19.27
CA ALA A 469 29.05 -33.76 -19.92
C ALA A 469 29.94 -34.62 -19.01
N ASN A 470 30.77 -33.98 -18.19
CA ASN A 470 31.68 -34.67 -17.27
C ASN A 470 31.05 -35.03 -15.91
N ARG A 471 29.75 -34.77 -15.70
CA ARG A 471 29.05 -34.94 -14.41
C ARG A 471 29.73 -34.24 -13.23
N GLN A 472 30.59 -33.26 -13.49
CA GLN A 472 31.31 -32.51 -12.48
C GLN A 472 30.53 -31.24 -12.14
N PHE A 473 29.33 -31.39 -11.57
CA PHE A 473 28.74 -30.28 -10.82
C PHE A 473 29.43 -30.20 -9.45
N ALA A 474 30.70 -29.79 -9.44
CA ALA A 474 31.39 -29.44 -8.20
C ALA A 474 31.03 -27.99 -7.87
N LEU A 475 30.15 -27.81 -6.89
CA LEU A 475 29.85 -26.49 -6.33
C LEU A 475 31.09 -26.02 -5.56
N HIS A 476 32.06 -25.43 -6.27
CA HIS A 476 33.24 -24.84 -5.65
C HIS A 476 32.84 -23.57 -4.90
N VAL A 477 32.51 -23.73 -3.62
CA VAL A 477 32.46 -22.63 -2.66
C VAL A 477 33.90 -22.19 -2.39
N HIS A 478 34.36 -21.15 -3.07
CA HIS A 478 35.57 -20.45 -2.65
C HIS A 478 35.24 -19.62 -1.41
N GLU A 479 35.70 -20.06 -0.24
CA GLU A 479 35.86 -19.19 0.93
C GLU A 479 36.89 -18.10 0.60
N PRO A 480 36.57 -16.81 0.80
CA PRO A 480 37.55 -15.76 0.59
C PRO A 480 38.52 -15.74 1.77
N ARG A 481 39.76 -16.18 1.54
CA ARG A 481 40.90 -15.77 2.36
C ARG A 481 41.17 -14.29 2.11
N THR A 482 41.23 -13.55 3.20
CA THR A 482 41.59 -12.14 3.32
C THR A 482 42.97 -11.84 2.72
N THR A 483 43.06 -10.81 1.87
CA THR A 483 44.11 -9.79 1.87
C THR A 483 43.73 -8.65 0.92
N ALA A 484 44.31 -7.48 1.15
CA ALA A 484 43.76 -6.17 0.83
C ALA A 484 43.93 -5.69 -0.63
N ALA A 485 43.07 -4.71 -0.94
CA ALA A 485 43.30 -3.51 -1.76
C ALA A 485 42.90 -3.48 -3.26
N MET A 486 42.13 -2.42 -3.53
CA MET A 486 41.92 -1.67 -4.79
C MET A 486 40.83 -2.13 -5.78
N GLY A 487 39.77 -1.30 -5.82
CA GLY A 487 39.20 -0.71 -7.04
C GLY A 487 38.50 -1.63 -8.05
N GLY A 488 37.16 -1.56 -8.08
CA GLY A 488 36.40 -2.05 -9.24
C GLY A 488 34.96 -2.44 -8.90
N GLN A 489 34.01 -1.85 -9.62
CA GLN A 489 32.57 -2.08 -9.53
C GLN A 489 32.20 -3.58 -9.60
N ARG A 490 31.34 -4.04 -8.69
CA ARG A 490 30.77 -5.39 -8.71
C ARG A 490 29.54 -5.43 -9.64
N PRO A 491 29.44 -6.37 -10.60
CA PRO A 491 28.18 -6.71 -11.22
C PRO A 491 27.38 -7.64 -10.29
N THR A 492 26.12 -7.32 -10.06
CA THR A 492 25.16 -8.16 -9.32
C THR A 492 24.85 -9.43 -10.12
N ARG A 493 25.12 -10.61 -9.54
CA ARG A 493 24.77 -11.92 -10.11
C ARG A 493 23.28 -12.26 -9.83
N PRO A 494 22.57 -12.92 -10.76
CA PRO A 494 21.21 -13.37 -10.53
C PRO A 494 21.17 -14.63 -9.66
N SER A 495 20.19 -14.65 -8.76
CA SER A 495 19.91 -15.67 -7.74
C SER A 495 19.41 -17.00 -8.32
N GLY A 496 20.28 -18.01 -8.39
CA GLY A 496 19.95 -19.39 -8.80
C GLY A 496 19.16 -20.22 -7.78
N GLY A 497 18.93 -19.71 -6.57
CA GLY A 497 18.24 -20.45 -5.49
C GLY A 497 16.76 -20.73 -5.74
N LEU A 498 16.08 -19.90 -6.56
CA LEU A 498 14.65 -20.03 -6.81
C LEU A 498 14.30 -21.19 -7.78
N VAL A 499 15.22 -21.56 -8.67
CA VAL A 499 15.03 -22.66 -9.64
C VAL A 499 15.00 -24.01 -8.90
N ALA A 500 15.85 -24.18 -7.88
CA ALA A 500 15.91 -25.40 -7.08
C ALA A 500 14.66 -25.61 -6.22
N LEU A 501 14.11 -24.53 -5.64
CA LEU A 501 12.88 -24.59 -4.83
C LEU A 501 11.63 -24.91 -5.67
N GLY A 502 11.52 -24.34 -6.87
CA GLY A 502 10.41 -24.63 -7.79
C GLY A 502 10.41 -26.08 -8.30
N ALA A 503 11.59 -26.63 -8.61
CA ALA A 503 11.73 -28.02 -9.03
C ALA A 503 11.41 -29.02 -7.90
N LEU A 504 11.81 -28.71 -6.67
CA LEU A 504 11.53 -29.55 -5.50
C LEU A 504 10.03 -29.58 -5.17
N ALA A 505 9.35 -28.43 -5.24
CA ALA A 505 7.90 -28.33 -5.03
C ALA A 505 7.10 -29.12 -6.08
N TYR A 506 7.51 -29.08 -7.35
CA TYR A 506 6.89 -29.87 -8.42
C TYR A 506 7.06 -31.39 -8.21
N LEU A 507 8.22 -31.84 -7.76
CA LEU A 507 8.49 -33.26 -7.47
C LEU A 507 7.71 -33.76 -6.24
N LEU A 508 7.55 -32.93 -5.22
CA LEU A 508 6.76 -33.26 -4.02
C LEU A 508 5.25 -33.31 -4.33
N ALA A 509 4.73 -32.42 -5.19
CA ALA A 509 3.33 -32.43 -5.62
C ALA A 509 2.96 -33.71 -6.42
N ARG A 510 3.90 -34.22 -7.23
CA ARG A 510 3.71 -35.44 -8.05
C ARG A 510 3.74 -36.73 -7.23
N ARG A 511 4.31 -36.72 -6.01
CA ARG A 511 4.32 -37.87 -5.10
C ARG A 511 3.04 -38.01 -4.27
N ARG A 512 2.26 -36.94 -4.09
CA ARG A 512 0.95 -36.99 -3.39
C ARG A 512 -0.22 -37.39 -4.29
N SER A 513 0.01 -37.56 -5.58
CA SER A 513 -0.99 -37.90 -6.60
C SER A 513 -0.81 -39.32 -7.17
N ARG A 514 -0.13 -40.20 -6.43
CA ARG A 514 0.01 -41.63 -6.71
C ARG A 514 -0.43 -42.46 -5.52
#